data_AF-A0A345E1C1-F1
#
_entry.id   AF-A0A345E1C1-F1
#
_cell.length_a   1.000
_cell.length_b   1.000
_cell.length_c   1.000
_cell.angle_alpha   90.00
_cell.angle_beta   90.00
_cell.angle_gamma   90.00
#
_symmetry.space_group_name_H-M   'P 1'
#
loop_
_entity.id
_entity.type
_entity.pdbx_description
1 polymer ?
#
loop_
_entity_poly.entity_id
_entity_poly.type
_entity_poly.pdbx_seq_one_letter_code
_entity_poly.pdbx_strand_id
1 'polypeptide(L)'
;MSDDEDPFTEAEVTDPPDEEALREERRALDQRERGLSDFADELDEREAELDDQAKELRRERKELDEREAELDSREQRIAEREAELDDRETAIAERERELDERAAELDETEATLQEYVNDGVRGTVREAVAAELSASDGAGRFGRIGSIVLALVGVTLIVGGVLNGFAASIPSVPIVFDSETANLAVTVLLLFSGLAANLAAVAD
;
A
#
# COMPACT_ATOMS: atom_id res chain seq x y z
N MET A 1 -121.61 -60.48 40.44
CA MET A 1 -120.92 -60.34 39.14
C MET A 1 -119.73 -59.45 39.43
N SER A 2 -118.55 -60.03 39.30
CA SER A 2 -117.26 -59.41 39.58
C SER A 2 -116.80 -58.78 38.29
N ASP A 3 -116.62 -57.46 38.28
CA ASP A 3 -115.99 -56.78 37.16
C ASP A 3 -114.49 -56.65 37.50
N ASP A 4 -113.70 -57.50 36.84
CA ASP A 4 -112.25 -57.42 36.77
C ASP A 4 -111.86 -56.13 36.02
N GLU A 5 -111.34 -55.13 36.72
CA GLU A 5 -110.65 -54.01 36.09
C GLU A 5 -109.22 -54.46 35.76
N ASP A 6 -108.94 -54.63 34.46
CA ASP A 6 -107.63 -54.95 33.90
C ASP A 6 -106.66 -53.75 34.10
N PRO A 7 -105.58 -53.88 34.90
CA PRO A 7 -104.75 -52.74 35.29
C PRO A 7 -103.70 -52.33 34.23
N PHE A 8 -103.77 -52.84 33.00
CA PHE A 8 -102.71 -52.63 31.99
C PHE A 8 -103.16 -51.94 30.69
N THR A 9 -104.18 -51.09 30.70
CA THR A 9 -104.61 -50.37 29.48
C THR A 9 -104.53 -48.86 29.60
N GLU A 10 -103.34 -48.34 29.92
CA GLU A 10 -102.99 -46.96 29.55
C GLU A 10 -101.46 -46.84 29.46
N ALA A 11 -100.89 -47.51 28.46
CA ALA A 11 -99.63 -47.04 27.92
C ALA A 11 -99.94 -45.68 27.27
N GLU A 12 -99.59 -44.61 27.97
CA GLU A 12 -99.61 -43.24 27.49
C GLU A 12 -98.98 -43.21 26.09
N VAL A 13 -99.84 -43.14 25.07
CA VAL A 13 -99.42 -42.89 23.70
C VAL A 13 -98.98 -41.44 23.69
N THR A 14 -97.70 -41.22 23.95
CA THR A 14 -97.06 -39.93 23.70
C THR A 14 -97.31 -39.60 22.23
N ASP A 15 -97.97 -38.47 21.97
CA ASP A 15 -98.19 -37.97 20.62
C ASP A 15 -96.88 -38.04 19.82
N PRO A 16 -96.91 -38.51 18.55
CA PRO A 16 -95.72 -38.54 17.72
C PRO A 16 -95.13 -37.12 17.64
N PRO A 17 -93.79 -36.97 17.69
CA PRO A 17 -93.16 -35.65 17.64
C PRO A 17 -93.65 -34.88 16.41
N ASP A 18 -93.93 -33.59 16.60
CA ASP A 18 -94.39 -32.70 15.53
C ASP A 18 -93.38 -32.76 14.36
N GLU A 19 -93.81 -33.35 13.25
CA GLU A 19 -92.95 -33.56 12.08
C GLU A 19 -92.45 -32.24 11.48
N GLU A 20 -93.17 -31.13 11.68
CA GLU A 20 -92.72 -29.82 11.22
C GLU A 20 -91.54 -29.31 12.04
N ALA A 21 -91.59 -29.45 13.37
CA ALA A 21 -90.49 -29.08 14.26
C ALA A 21 -89.20 -29.88 13.94
N LEU A 22 -89.32 -31.18 13.67
CA LEU A 22 -88.18 -32.02 13.27
C LEU A 22 -87.61 -31.60 11.90
N ARG A 23 -88.45 -31.18 10.96
CA ARG A 23 -87.99 -30.67 9.65
C ARG A 23 -87.25 -29.34 9.80
N GLU A 24 -87.69 -28.46 10.69
CA GLU A 24 -87.02 -27.20 10.99
C GLU A 24 -85.66 -27.42 11.67
N GLU A 25 -85.61 -28.29 12.68
CA GLU A 25 -84.36 -28.67 13.34
C GLU A 25 -83.35 -29.25 12.34
N ARG A 26 -83.79 -30.16 11.45
CA ARG A 26 -82.94 -30.71 10.40
C ARG A 26 -82.39 -29.64 9.47
N ARG A 27 -83.21 -28.66 9.06
CA ARG A 27 -82.76 -27.52 8.23
C ARG A 27 -81.76 -26.63 8.98
N ALA A 28 -81.92 -26.45 10.28
CA ALA A 28 -81.01 -25.67 11.10
C ALA A 28 -79.66 -26.39 11.25
N LEU A 29 -79.67 -27.71 11.46
CA LEU A 29 -78.48 -28.54 11.49
C LEU A 29 -77.75 -28.55 10.13
N ASP A 30 -78.47 -28.73 9.02
CA ASP A 30 -77.89 -28.69 7.66
C ASP A 30 -77.23 -27.33 7.36
N GLN A 31 -77.79 -26.22 7.89
CA GLN A 31 -77.16 -24.89 7.78
C GLN A 31 -75.90 -24.76 8.64
N ARG A 32 -75.95 -25.26 9.87
CA ARG A 32 -74.80 -25.24 10.78
C ARG A 32 -73.65 -26.10 10.26
N GLU A 33 -73.96 -27.27 9.69
CA GLU A 33 -72.96 -28.16 9.07
C GLU A 33 -72.24 -27.46 7.92
N ARG A 34 -72.99 -26.79 7.03
CA ARG A 34 -72.39 -25.97 5.96
C ARG A 34 -71.51 -24.86 6.52
N GLY A 35 -71.98 -24.10 7.49
CA GLY A 35 -71.18 -23.02 8.10
C GLY A 35 -69.91 -23.53 8.81
N LEU A 36 -69.95 -24.74 9.39
CA LEU A 36 -68.76 -25.38 9.96
C LEU A 36 -67.80 -25.86 8.87
N SER A 37 -68.31 -26.36 7.74
CA SER A 37 -67.49 -26.74 6.58
C SER A 37 -66.78 -25.51 6.00
N ASP A 38 -67.50 -24.42 5.76
CA ASP A 38 -66.93 -23.18 5.23
C ASP A 38 -65.84 -22.62 6.17
N PHE A 39 -66.07 -22.69 7.49
CA PHE A 39 -65.09 -22.26 8.49
C PHE A 39 -63.86 -23.18 8.55
N ALA A 40 -64.04 -24.49 8.33
CA ALA A 40 -62.91 -25.42 8.27
C ALA A 40 -62.04 -25.13 7.03
N ASP A 41 -62.65 -24.87 5.88
CA ASP A 41 -61.93 -24.50 4.65
C ASP A 41 -61.15 -23.19 4.84
N GLU A 42 -61.75 -22.18 5.49
CA GLU A 42 -61.06 -20.92 5.81
C GLU A 42 -59.85 -21.13 6.76
N LEU A 43 -60.00 -22.04 7.74
CA LEU A 43 -58.92 -22.35 8.67
C LEU A 43 -57.76 -23.06 7.96
N ASP A 44 -58.06 -24.01 7.07
CA ASP A 44 -57.06 -24.73 6.27
C ASP A 44 -56.29 -23.77 5.34
N GLU A 45 -56.98 -22.82 4.70
CA GLU A 45 -56.34 -21.77 3.90
C GLU A 45 -55.40 -20.90 4.76
N ARG A 46 -55.84 -20.53 5.96
CA ARG A 46 -55.04 -19.71 6.87
C ARG A 46 -53.82 -20.47 7.42
N GLU A 47 -53.95 -21.76 7.68
CA GLU A 47 -52.85 -22.61 8.09
C GLU A 47 -51.78 -22.71 6.98
N ALA A 48 -52.22 -22.89 5.72
CA ALA A 48 -51.31 -22.93 4.59
C ALA A 48 -50.53 -21.60 4.42
N GLU A 49 -51.22 -20.46 4.54
CA GLU A 49 -50.58 -19.14 4.47
C GLU A 49 -49.54 -18.94 5.58
N LEU A 50 -49.86 -19.37 6.81
CA LEU A 50 -48.93 -19.28 7.94
C LEU A 50 -47.71 -20.19 7.78
N ASP A 51 -47.87 -21.39 7.22
CA ASP A 51 -46.74 -22.28 6.93
C ASP A 51 -45.81 -21.68 5.87
N ASP A 52 -46.37 -21.05 4.84
CA ASP A 52 -45.58 -20.38 3.81
C ASP A 52 -44.84 -19.16 4.36
N GLN A 53 -45.47 -18.32 5.18
CA GLN A 53 -44.80 -17.24 5.89
C GLN A 53 -43.68 -17.77 6.81
N ALA A 54 -43.91 -18.89 7.50
CA ALA A 54 -42.90 -19.49 8.36
C ALA A 54 -41.69 -20.01 7.56
N LYS A 55 -41.90 -20.55 6.36
CA LYS A 55 -40.81 -20.95 5.45
C LYS A 55 -40.02 -19.72 4.96
N GLU A 56 -40.69 -18.65 4.60
CA GLU A 56 -40.06 -17.40 4.17
C GLU A 56 -39.19 -16.81 5.29
N LEU A 57 -39.73 -16.66 6.50
CA LEU A 57 -38.98 -16.17 7.66
C LEU A 57 -37.76 -17.04 7.99
N ARG A 58 -37.87 -18.38 7.88
CA ARG A 58 -36.71 -19.27 8.05
C ARG A 58 -35.64 -19.03 7.00
N ARG A 59 -36.03 -18.74 5.76
CA ARG A 59 -35.10 -18.42 4.67
C ARG A 59 -34.41 -17.09 4.94
N GLU A 60 -35.16 -16.04 5.26
CA GLU A 60 -34.61 -14.72 5.58
C GLU A 60 -33.64 -14.79 6.76
N ARG A 61 -33.98 -15.53 7.81
CA ARG A 61 -33.09 -15.74 8.96
C ARG A 61 -31.77 -16.37 8.54
N LYS A 62 -31.79 -17.38 7.67
CA LYS A 62 -30.57 -18.01 7.15
C LYS A 62 -29.73 -17.02 6.32
N GLU A 63 -30.37 -16.22 5.47
CA GLU A 63 -29.68 -15.18 4.69
C GLU A 63 -29.05 -14.10 5.58
N LEU A 64 -29.69 -13.75 6.71
CA LEU A 64 -29.13 -12.85 7.71
C LEU A 64 -27.93 -13.47 8.43
N ASP A 65 -28.05 -14.73 8.88
CA ASP A 65 -26.95 -15.46 9.53
C ASP A 65 -25.72 -15.53 8.58
N GLU A 66 -25.93 -15.76 7.29
CA GLU A 66 -24.86 -15.77 6.27
C GLU A 66 -24.20 -14.39 6.10
N ARG A 67 -25.00 -13.31 6.11
CA ARG A 67 -24.47 -11.93 6.03
C ARG A 67 -23.70 -11.53 7.27
N GLU A 68 -24.16 -11.92 8.46
CA GLU A 68 -23.47 -11.67 9.72
C GLU A 68 -22.08 -12.31 9.71
N ALA A 69 -21.99 -13.59 9.32
CA ALA A 69 -20.71 -14.27 9.19
C ALA A 69 -19.77 -13.62 8.14
N GLU A 70 -20.32 -13.10 7.04
CA GLU A 70 -19.52 -12.35 6.06
C GLU A 70 -19.00 -11.03 6.63
N LEU A 71 -19.80 -10.30 7.39
CA LEU A 71 -19.40 -9.06 8.06
C LEU A 71 -18.30 -9.31 9.09
N ASP A 72 -18.42 -10.34 9.92
CA ASP A 72 -17.39 -10.73 10.89
C ASP A 72 -16.05 -11.03 10.19
N SER A 73 -16.10 -11.75 9.07
CA SER A 73 -14.90 -12.05 8.27
C SER A 73 -14.30 -10.79 7.62
N ARG A 74 -15.12 -9.81 7.24
CA ARG A 74 -14.64 -8.51 6.74
C ARG A 74 -13.99 -7.71 7.85
N GLU A 75 -14.57 -7.68 9.04
CA GLU A 75 -14.03 -6.96 10.21
C GLU A 75 -12.66 -7.52 10.61
N GLN A 76 -12.51 -8.85 10.69
CA GLN A 76 -11.22 -9.48 10.98
C GLN A 76 -10.14 -9.11 9.95
N ARG A 77 -10.47 -9.14 8.66
CA ARG A 77 -9.52 -8.73 7.61
C ARG A 77 -9.15 -7.25 7.65
N ILE A 78 -10.05 -6.39 8.11
CA ILE A 78 -9.76 -4.97 8.31
C ILE A 78 -8.78 -4.83 9.47
N ALA A 79 -9.04 -5.47 10.61
CA ALA A 79 -8.14 -5.44 11.77
C ALA A 79 -6.74 -5.96 11.44
N GLU A 80 -6.62 -7.04 10.65
CA GLU A 80 -5.32 -7.56 10.18
C GLU A 80 -4.57 -6.54 9.32
N ARG A 81 -5.28 -5.81 8.44
CA ARG A 81 -4.67 -4.77 7.59
C ARG A 81 -4.26 -3.54 8.39
N GLU A 82 -5.04 -3.16 9.40
CA GLU A 82 -4.68 -2.06 10.30
C GLU A 82 -3.38 -2.39 11.03
N ALA A 83 -3.25 -3.59 11.59
CA ALA A 83 -2.01 -4.04 12.22
C ALA A 83 -0.82 -4.04 11.24
N GLU A 84 -1.01 -4.52 10.00
CA GLU A 84 0.04 -4.48 8.98
C GLU A 84 0.45 -3.04 8.62
N LEU A 85 -0.48 -2.09 8.61
CA LEU A 85 -0.20 -0.68 8.35
C LEU A 85 0.59 -0.04 9.49
N ASP A 86 0.24 -0.33 10.75
CA ASP A 86 0.96 0.15 11.92
C ASP A 86 2.42 -0.35 11.93
N ASP A 87 2.63 -1.62 11.59
CA ASP A 87 3.96 -2.22 11.46
C ASP A 87 4.78 -1.52 10.36
N ARG A 88 4.15 -1.22 9.21
CA ARG A 88 4.80 -0.50 8.11
C ARG A 88 5.13 0.94 8.46
N GLU A 89 4.24 1.65 9.17
CA GLU A 89 4.49 3.01 9.64
C GLU A 89 5.70 3.03 10.59
N THR A 90 5.77 2.08 11.52
CA THR A 90 6.92 1.92 12.42
C THR A 90 8.21 1.68 11.64
N ALA A 91 8.21 0.76 10.68
CA ALA A 91 9.38 0.46 9.85
C ALA A 91 9.83 1.63 8.98
N ILE A 92 8.90 2.47 8.50
CA ILE A 92 9.22 3.70 7.78
C ILE A 92 9.89 4.70 8.71
N ALA A 93 9.32 4.94 9.90
CA ALA A 93 9.88 5.86 10.88
C ALA A 93 11.29 5.43 11.35
N GLU A 94 11.57 4.13 11.43
CA GLU A 94 12.93 3.62 11.69
C GLU A 94 13.89 3.91 10.54
N ARG A 95 13.47 3.69 9.28
CA ARG A 95 14.30 4.02 8.12
C ARG A 95 14.56 5.52 7.98
N GLU A 96 13.59 6.36 8.29
CA GLU A 96 13.77 7.82 8.28
C GLU A 96 14.87 8.23 9.27
N ARG A 97 14.85 7.69 10.50
CA ARG A 97 15.90 7.93 11.50
C ARG A 97 17.28 7.44 11.02
N GLU A 98 17.33 6.25 10.43
CA GLU A 98 18.59 5.71 9.89
C GLU A 98 19.16 6.58 8.75
N LEU A 99 18.29 7.14 7.91
CA LEU A 99 18.70 8.04 6.84
C LEU A 99 19.17 9.39 7.38
N ASP A 100 18.50 9.93 8.40
CA ASP A 100 18.92 11.16 9.07
C ASP A 100 20.31 11.01 9.73
N GLU A 101 20.55 9.87 10.38
CA GLU A 101 21.86 9.54 10.95
C GLU A 101 22.96 9.47 9.89
N ARG A 102 22.69 8.79 8.76
CA ARG A 102 23.63 8.74 7.64
C ARG A 102 23.88 10.10 7.00
N ALA A 103 22.86 10.93 6.88
CA ALA A 103 23.01 12.30 6.36
C ALA A 103 23.95 13.11 7.27
N ALA A 104 23.77 13.03 8.59
CA ALA A 104 24.66 13.69 9.54
C ALA A 104 26.12 13.18 9.46
N GLU A 105 26.33 11.87 9.31
CA GLU A 105 27.66 11.28 9.13
C GLU A 105 28.33 11.76 7.83
N LEU A 106 27.56 11.88 6.74
CA LEU A 106 28.05 12.42 5.47
C LEU A 106 28.43 13.90 5.59
N ASP A 107 27.61 14.71 6.28
CA ASP A 107 27.91 16.12 6.52
C ASP A 107 29.21 16.30 7.34
N GLU A 108 29.42 15.47 8.38
CA GLU A 108 30.66 15.46 9.17
C GLU A 108 31.87 15.05 8.33
N THR A 109 31.71 14.02 7.50
CA THR A 109 32.75 13.53 6.59
C THR A 109 33.10 14.60 5.56
N GLU A 110 32.11 15.28 4.99
CA GLU A 110 32.32 16.38 4.04
C GLU A 110 33.05 17.54 4.71
N ALA A 111 32.63 17.96 5.90
CA ALA A 111 33.31 19.03 6.65
C ALA A 111 34.78 18.68 6.92
N THR A 112 35.06 17.43 7.32
CA THR A 112 36.42 16.93 7.53
C THR A 112 37.24 16.95 6.24
N LEU A 113 36.67 16.47 5.13
CA LEU A 113 37.32 16.51 3.81
C LEU A 113 37.61 17.93 3.35
N GLN A 114 36.67 18.86 3.55
CA GLN A 114 36.87 20.27 3.23
C GLN A 114 38.01 20.87 4.05
N GLU A 115 38.13 20.55 5.35
CA GLU A 115 39.25 20.98 6.18
C GLU A 115 40.59 20.44 5.66
N TYR A 116 40.68 19.12 5.43
CA TYR A 116 41.88 18.47 4.89
C TYR A 116 42.30 19.03 3.52
N VAL A 117 41.34 19.25 2.62
CA VAL A 117 41.61 19.82 1.28
C VAL A 117 42.07 21.27 1.41
N ASN A 118 41.42 22.10 2.23
CA ASN A 118 41.82 23.49 2.41
C ASN A 118 43.25 23.60 2.97
N ASP A 119 43.60 22.76 3.94
CA ASP A 119 44.94 22.76 4.54
C ASP A 119 46.00 22.20 3.57
N GLY A 120 45.70 21.11 2.87
CA GLY A 120 46.59 20.51 1.87
C GLY A 120 46.83 21.43 0.67
N VAL A 121 45.78 22.09 0.16
CA VAL A 121 45.88 23.04 -0.95
C VAL A 121 46.68 24.27 -0.53
N ARG A 122 46.42 24.85 0.65
CA ARG A 122 47.21 25.99 1.15
C ARG A 122 48.69 25.65 1.30
N GLY A 123 49.02 24.47 1.82
CA GLY A 123 50.39 23.99 1.93
C GLY A 123 51.07 23.87 0.57
N THR A 124 50.43 23.14 -0.36
CA THR A 124 50.96 22.88 -1.70
C THR A 124 51.14 24.19 -2.50
N VAL A 125 50.17 25.10 -2.45
CA VAL A 125 50.23 26.40 -3.14
C VAL A 125 51.34 27.26 -2.55
N ARG A 126 51.48 27.29 -1.22
CA ARG A 126 52.55 28.07 -0.56
C ARG A 126 53.93 27.55 -0.95
N GLU A 127 54.10 26.24 -1.01
CA GLU A 127 55.35 25.60 -1.40
C GLU A 127 55.68 25.84 -2.86
N ALA A 128 54.72 25.68 -3.77
CA ALA A 128 54.89 25.98 -5.19
C ALA A 128 55.25 27.46 -5.43
N VAL A 129 54.57 28.40 -4.75
CA VAL A 129 54.88 29.84 -4.84
C VAL A 129 56.26 30.17 -4.27
N ALA A 130 56.66 29.52 -3.17
CA ALA A 130 57.99 29.70 -2.59
C ALA A 130 59.10 29.15 -3.50
N ALA A 131 58.87 28.02 -4.15
CA ALA A 131 59.78 27.44 -5.13
C ALA A 131 59.92 28.35 -6.37
N GLU A 132 58.82 28.87 -6.91
CA GLU A 132 58.82 29.79 -8.06
C GLU A 132 59.56 31.11 -7.76
N LEU A 133 59.34 31.70 -6.58
CA LEU A 133 60.05 32.91 -6.14
C LEU A 133 61.55 32.67 -5.96
N SER A 134 61.94 31.44 -5.64
CA SER A 134 63.35 31.05 -5.48
C SER A 134 64.01 30.69 -6.83
N ALA A 135 63.24 30.22 -7.81
CA ALA A 135 63.71 29.88 -9.14
C ALA A 135 63.96 31.10 -10.05
N SER A 136 63.43 32.28 -9.70
CA SER A 136 63.57 33.51 -10.51
C SER A 136 65.02 34.05 -10.63
N ASP A 137 65.98 33.50 -9.88
CA ASP A 137 67.40 33.90 -9.91
C ASP A 137 68.28 33.08 -10.90
N GLY A 138 67.72 32.09 -11.60
CA GLY A 138 68.43 31.27 -12.59
C GLY A 138 67.85 31.43 -14.00
N ALA A 139 68.56 32.11 -14.90
CA ALA A 139 68.15 32.22 -16.29
C ALA A 139 68.50 30.95 -17.08
N GLY A 140 67.56 30.00 -17.16
CA GLY A 140 67.60 28.82 -18.03
C GLY A 140 67.41 29.12 -19.53
N ARG A 141 67.66 28.10 -20.35
CA ARG A 141 67.90 28.15 -21.82
C ARG A 141 66.71 28.62 -22.66
N PHE A 142 65.51 28.60 -22.11
CA PHE A 142 64.32 29.19 -22.72
C PHE A 142 63.96 30.43 -21.91
N GLY A 143 64.37 31.61 -22.40
CA GLY A 143 64.10 32.87 -21.71
C GLY A 143 62.61 33.02 -21.36
N ARG A 144 62.30 33.86 -20.37
CA ARG A 144 61.00 34.12 -19.68
C ARG A 144 59.70 33.80 -20.43
N ILE A 145 59.63 33.99 -21.75
CA ILE A 145 58.45 33.69 -22.57
C ILE A 145 58.26 32.17 -22.75
N GLY A 146 59.33 31.41 -22.93
CA GLY A 146 59.26 29.96 -23.15
C GLY A 146 58.80 29.18 -21.93
N SER A 147 59.27 29.55 -20.73
CA SER A 147 58.83 28.94 -19.47
C SER A 147 57.36 29.23 -19.17
N ILE A 148 56.89 30.47 -19.41
CA ILE A 148 55.47 30.82 -19.24
C ILE A 148 54.57 30.04 -20.20
N VAL A 149 54.97 29.91 -21.47
CA VAL A 149 54.20 29.14 -22.45
C VAL A 149 54.14 27.66 -22.05
N LEU A 150 55.24 27.07 -21.60
CA LEU A 150 55.28 25.67 -21.18
C LEU A 150 54.45 25.42 -19.91
N ALA A 151 54.47 26.35 -18.95
CA ALA A 151 53.63 26.28 -17.75
C ALA A 151 52.13 26.40 -18.07
N LEU A 152 51.75 27.32 -18.97
CA LEU A 152 50.36 27.44 -19.42
C LEU A 152 49.88 26.18 -20.16
N VAL A 153 50.74 25.57 -20.98
CA VAL A 153 50.47 24.28 -21.63
C VAL A 153 50.31 23.16 -20.59
N GLY A 154 51.15 23.13 -19.55
CA GLY A 154 51.02 22.15 -18.47
C GLY A 154 49.70 22.27 -17.71
N VAL A 155 49.32 23.48 -17.31
CA VAL A 155 48.04 23.77 -16.62
C VAL A 155 46.84 23.41 -17.51
N THR A 156 46.86 23.78 -18.79
CA THR A 156 45.76 23.45 -19.71
C THR A 156 45.60 21.95 -19.93
N LEU A 157 46.69 21.18 -19.98
CA LEU A 157 46.63 19.72 -20.05
C LEU A 157 46.04 19.09 -18.77
N ILE A 158 46.39 19.63 -17.60
CA ILE A 158 45.82 19.18 -16.31
C ILE A 158 44.31 19.45 -16.27
N VAL A 159 43.89 20.68 -16.62
CA VAL A 159 42.46 21.05 -16.66
C VAL A 159 41.70 20.19 -17.67
N GLY A 160 42.27 19.95 -18.85
CA GLY A 160 41.69 19.05 -19.85
C GLY A 160 41.55 17.62 -19.36
N GLY A 161 42.54 17.09 -18.63
CA GLY A 161 42.50 15.75 -18.04
C GLY A 161 41.40 15.59 -16.99
N VAL A 162 41.25 16.58 -16.10
CA VAL A 162 40.19 16.60 -15.08
C VAL A 162 38.81 16.69 -15.74
N LEU A 163 38.61 17.62 -16.67
CA LEU A 163 37.33 17.75 -17.39
C LEU A 163 36.98 16.47 -18.16
N ASN A 164 37.97 15.81 -18.78
CA ASN A 164 37.76 14.53 -19.44
C ASN A 164 37.40 13.40 -18.46
N GLY A 165 38.00 13.39 -17.25
CA GLY A 165 37.74 12.38 -16.23
C GLY A 165 36.32 12.48 -15.65
N PHE A 166 35.76 13.69 -15.59
CA PHE A 166 34.41 13.96 -15.12
C PHE A 166 33.40 14.17 -16.25
N ALA A 167 33.76 13.86 -17.50
CA ALA A 167 32.91 14.14 -18.66
C ALA A 167 31.54 13.43 -18.59
N ALA A 168 31.49 12.22 -18.01
CA ALA A 168 30.24 11.49 -17.81
C ALA A 168 29.32 12.10 -16.73
N SER A 169 29.88 12.93 -15.83
CA SER A 169 29.16 13.57 -14.72
C SER A 169 28.77 15.02 -15.03
N ILE A 170 29.25 15.60 -16.13
CA ILE A 170 28.99 16.99 -16.53
C ILE A 170 28.33 17.00 -17.92
N PRO A 171 27.03 17.31 -18.04
CA PRO A 171 26.27 17.20 -19.30
C PRO A 171 26.80 18.02 -20.50
N SER A 172 27.63 19.02 -20.24
CA SER A 172 28.18 19.96 -21.23
C SER A 172 29.57 19.58 -21.75
N VAL A 173 30.21 18.53 -21.22
CA VAL A 173 31.53 18.06 -21.69
C VAL A 173 31.35 16.87 -22.63
N PRO A 174 31.80 16.94 -23.89
CA PRO A 174 31.65 15.83 -24.82
C PRO A 174 32.53 14.64 -24.41
N ILE A 175 31.93 13.45 -24.38
CA ILE A 175 32.65 12.20 -24.15
C ILE A 175 33.44 11.85 -25.42
N VAL A 176 34.76 11.68 -25.28
CA VAL A 176 35.67 11.45 -26.42
C VAL A 176 35.68 9.99 -26.86
N PHE A 177 35.56 9.05 -25.91
CA PHE A 177 35.51 7.61 -26.18
C PHE A 177 34.34 6.96 -25.45
N ASP A 178 33.67 5.98 -26.07
CA ASP A 178 32.55 5.26 -25.45
C ASP A 178 32.97 4.35 -24.29
N SER A 179 34.27 4.03 -24.17
CA SER A 179 34.78 3.17 -23.10
C SER A 179 35.34 3.98 -21.92
N GLU A 180 34.80 3.73 -20.73
CA GLU A 180 35.19 4.37 -19.47
C GLU A 180 36.68 4.16 -19.13
N THR A 181 37.22 2.98 -19.42
CA THR A 181 38.64 2.65 -19.22
C THR A 181 39.57 3.44 -20.15
N ALA A 182 39.17 3.71 -21.40
CA ALA A 182 39.97 4.55 -22.29
C ALA A 182 39.92 6.02 -21.87
N ASN A 183 38.76 6.51 -21.43
CA ASN A 183 38.64 7.87 -20.89
C ASN A 183 39.55 8.05 -19.66
N LEU A 184 39.55 7.07 -18.75
CA LEU A 184 40.43 7.07 -17.59
C LEU A 184 41.92 7.04 -17.99
N ALA A 185 42.30 6.20 -18.94
CA ALA A 185 43.68 6.14 -19.43
C ALA A 185 44.15 7.48 -20.04
N VAL A 186 43.27 8.16 -20.78
CA VAL A 186 43.53 9.47 -21.37
C VAL A 186 43.63 10.55 -20.28
N THR A 187 42.74 10.54 -19.30
CA THR A 187 42.82 11.43 -18.13
C THR A 187 44.14 11.29 -17.40
N VAL A 188 44.56 10.05 -17.12
CA VAL A 188 45.85 9.77 -16.46
C VAL A 188 47.01 10.28 -17.31
N LEU A 189 47.00 10.04 -18.63
CA LEU A 189 48.06 10.48 -19.53
C LEU A 189 48.16 12.01 -19.62
N LEU A 190 47.03 12.72 -19.66
CA LEU A 190 46.96 14.18 -19.69
C LEU A 190 47.45 14.80 -18.39
N LEU A 191 47.08 14.23 -17.24
CA LEU A 191 47.57 14.67 -15.93
C LEU A 191 49.08 14.53 -15.80
N PHE A 192 49.64 13.37 -16.17
CA PHE A 192 51.08 13.15 -16.12
C PHE A 192 51.85 14.02 -17.12
N SER A 193 51.32 14.21 -18.32
CA SER A 193 51.95 15.08 -19.34
C SER A 193 51.93 16.54 -18.91
N GLY A 194 50.83 17.01 -18.32
CA GLY A 194 50.72 18.37 -17.81
C GLY A 194 51.62 18.62 -16.60
N LEU A 195 51.72 17.65 -15.68
CA LEU A 195 52.67 17.69 -14.56
C LEU A 195 54.11 17.73 -15.07
N ALA A 196 54.46 16.89 -16.04
CA ALA A 196 55.81 16.85 -16.63
C ALA A 196 56.16 18.16 -17.36
N ALA A 197 55.21 18.77 -18.07
CA ALA A 197 55.39 20.06 -18.72
C ALA A 197 55.59 21.19 -17.69
N ASN A 198 54.81 21.22 -16.60
CA ASN A 198 55.01 22.17 -15.51
C ASN A 198 56.35 21.96 -14.80
N LEU A 199 56.75 20.71 -14.55
CA LEU A 199 58.06 20.40 -13.97
C LEU A 199 59.20 20.86 -14.89
N ALA A 200 59.08 20.64 -16.19
CA ALA A 200 60.06 21.08 -17.18
C ALA A 200 60.11 22.61 -17.33
N ALA A 201 59.02 23.31 -17.01
CA ALA A 201 59.01 24.77 -16.96
C ALA A 201 59.75 25.35 -15.74
N VAL A 202 59.86 24.55 -14.66
CA VAL A 202 60.49 24.93 -13.38
C VAL A 202 61.92 24.39 -13.26
N ALA A 203 62.26 23.29 -13.92
CA ALA A 203 63.55 22.60 -13.80
C ALA A 203 64.71 23.25 -14.59
N ASP A 204 64.63 24.53 -14.93
CA ASP A 204 65.68 25.27 -15.63
C ASP A 204 65.82 26.71 -15.08
#